data_AF-A0A2L2YXY0-F1
#
_entry.id   AF-A0A2L2YXY0-F1
#
_cell.length_a   1.000
_cell.length_b   1.000
_cell.length_c   1.000
_cell.angle_alpha   90.00
_cell.angle_beta   90.00
_cell.angle_gamma   90.00
#
_symmetry.space_group_name_H-M   'P 1'
#
loop_
_entity.id
_entity.type
_entity.pdbx_description
1 polymer ?
#
loop_
_entity_poly.entity_id
_entity_poly.type
_entity_poly.pdbx_seq_one_letter_code
_entity_poly.pdbx_strand_id
1 'polypeptide(L)'
;VLREGMGQASLRSSYEVLDTVITNCIIIDAIQGIVKADVGIKDGLIRGIGKAGNPDVMDGVHANMVVGVSTEVIAGEGSILTAGAIDSHVHFICPQLVEHAIASGITTIVGGGTGPATGT
;
A
#
# COMPACT_ATOMS: atom_id res chain seq x y z
N VAL A 1 -9.27 13.86 11.50
CA VAL A 1 -9.35 12.96 12.68
C VAL A 1 -7.97 12.58 13.20
N LEU A 2 -7.02 12.28 12.32
CA LEU A 2 -5.63 12.03 12.68
C LEU A 2 -4.93 13.34 13.12
N ARG A 3 -4.95 13.57 14.42
CA ARG A 3 -4.23 14.62 15.13
C ARG A 3 -3.76 14.00 16.44
N GLU A 4 -2.68 14.56 17.00
CA GLU A 4 -2.09 14.13 18.26
C GLU A 4 -3.15 14.00 19.37
N GLY A 5 -3.07 12.91 20.15
CA GLY A 5 -4.01 12.58 21.23
C GLY A 5 -5.42 12.19 20.78
N MET A 6 -5.76 12.37 19.50
CA MET A 6 -7.03 11.97 18.90
C MET A 6 -6.83 10.68 18.11
N GLY A 7 -7.06 10.67 16.79
CA GLY A 7 -6.85 9.50 15.96
C GLY A 7 -5.39 9.10 15.76
N GLN A 8 -4.43 9.95 16.17
CA GLN A 8 -3.02 9.63 16.24
C GLN A 8 -2.64 9.37 17.70
N ALA A 9 -2.22 8.14 18.01
CA ALA A 9 -1.80 7.72 19.33
C ALA A 9 -0.51 8.42 19.76
N SER A 10 -0.48 8.84 21.02
CA SER A 10 0.65 9.52 21.64
C SER A 10 1.46 8.53 22.48
N LEU A 11 2.73 8.84 22.74
CA LEU A 11 3.62 8.06 23.61
C LEU A 11 3.83 6.59 23.19
N ARG A 12 3.74 6.29 21.89
CA ARG A 12 4.01 4.96 21.32
C ARG A 12 5.37 4.97 20.64
N SER A 13 6.12 3.87 20.75
CA SER A 13 7.38 3.73 20.01
C SER A 13 7.14 3.52 18.52
N SER A 14 8.15 3.80 17.69
CA SER A 14 8.05 3.58 16.25
C SER A 14 7.79 2.11 15.89
N TYR A 15 8.17 1.14 16.74
CA TYR A 15 7.92 -0.29 16.51
C TYR A 15 6.45 -0.68 16.70
N GLU A 16 5.67 0.12 17.43
CA GLU A 16 4.27 -0.18 17.78
C GLU A 16 3.27 0.45 16.80
N VAL A 17 3.74 1.31 15.90
CA VAL A 17 2.89 2.10 15.01
C VAL A 17 3.25 1.86 13.55
N LEU A 18 2.29 2.09 12.66
CA LEU A 18 2.49 1.99 11.22
C LEU A 18 3.51 3.04 10.72
N ASP A 19 4.21 2.72 9.63
CA ASP A 19 5.03 3.72 8.91
C ASP A 19 4.15 4.55 7.99
N THR A 20 3.15 3.93 7.37
CA THR A 20 2.17 4.62 6.53
C THR A 20 0.80 3.99 6.69
N VAL A 21 -0.25 4.81 6.62
CA VAL A 21 -1.64 4.35 6.53
C VAL A 21 -2.32 4.94 5.30
N ILE A 22 -2.97 4.09 4.51
CA ILE A 22 -3.88 4.52 3.44
C ILE A 22 -5.29 4.51 4.03
N THR A 23 -5.91 5.68 4.17
CA THR A 23 -7.21 5.81 4.85
C THR A 23 -8.38 5.57 3.91
N ASN A 24 -9.42 4.90 4.39
CA ASN A 24 -10.74 4.84 3.75
C ASN A 24 -10.73 4.43 2.26
N CYS A 25 -9.85 3.53 1.84
CA CYS A 25 -9.78 3.10 0.45
C CYS A 25 -10.87 2.06 0.12
N ILE A 26 -11.35 2.07 -1.13
CA ILE A 26 -12.09 0.93 -1.70
C ILE A 26 -11.06 -0.03 -2.28
N ILE A 27 -10.90 -1.20 -1.67
CA ILE A 27 -9.96 -2.22 -2.12
C ILE A 27 -10.69 -3.14 -3.09
N ILE A 28 -10.11 -3.37 -4.27
CA ILE A 28 -10.55 -4.40 -5.21
C ILE A 28 -9.41 -5.40 -5.35
N ASP A 29 -9.64 -6.60 -4.87
CA ASP A 29 -8.67 -7.69 -4.91
C ASP A 29 -9.36 -9.02 -5.25
N ALA A 30 -8.64 -9.91 -5.95
CA ALA A 30 -9.20 -11.16 -6.42
C ALA A 30 -9.52 -12.15 -5.29
N ILE A 31 -8.81 -12.08 -4.16
CA ILE A 31 -8.99 -12.97 -3.01
C ILE A 31 -9.88 -12.31 -1.96
N GLN A 32 -9.64 -11.03 -1.64
CA GLN A 32 -10.41 -10.29 -0.64
C GLN A 32 -11.77 -9.81 -1.14
N GLY A 33 -11.97 -9.72 -2.46
CA GLY A 33 -13.16 -9.16 -3.07
C GLY A 33 -13.15 -7.63 -3.08
N ILE A 34 -14.34 -7.02 -2.91
CA ILE A 34 -14.51 -5.57 -2.88
C ILE A 34 -14.83 -5.15 -1.45
N VAL A 35 -13.90 -4.46 -0.79
CA VAL A 35 -14.03 -4.07 0.63
C VAL A 35 -13.65 -2.61 0.86
N LYS A 36 -14.21 -2.01 1.93
CA LYS A 36 -13.84 -0.68 2.41
C LYS A 36 -13.02 -0.84 3.68
N ALA A 37 -11.79 -0.35 3.68
CA ALA A 37 -10.91 -0.43 4.85
C ALA A 37 -9.79 0.61 4.80
N ASP A 38 -9.09 0.75 5.92
CA ASP A 38 -7.74 1.32 5.96
C ASP A 38 -6.71 0.21 5.67
N VAL A 39 -5.59 0.58 5.06
CA VAL A 39 -4.45 -0.31 4.83
C VAL A 39 -3.22 0.24 5.53
N GLY A 40 -2.64 -0.56 6.41
CA GLY A 40 -1.45 -0.20 7.16
C GLY A 40 -0.20 -0.80 6.53
N ILE A 41 0.86 0.00 6.45
CA ILE A 41 2.18 -0.39 5.93
C ILE A 41 3.22 -0.28 7.04
N LYS A 42 4.06 -1.31 7.17
CA LYS A 42 5.19 -1.35 8.09
C LYS A 42 6.36 -2.09 7.44
N ASP A 43 7.57 -1.53 7.52
CA ASP A 43 8.80 -2.11 6.98
C ASP A 43 8.68 -2.49 5.48
N GLY A 44 7.95 -1.67 4.72
CA GLY A 44 7.69 -1.90 3.28
C GLY A 44 6.67 -2.99 2.96
N LEU A 45 6.00 -3.56 3.97
CA LEU A 45 5.01 -4.64 3.81
C LEU A 45 3.62 -4.19 4.26
N ILE A 46 2.59 -4.83 3.70
CA ILE A 46 1.20 -4.68 4.19
C ILE A 46 1.13 -5.32 5.58
N ARG A 47 0.96 -4.48 6.60
CA ARG A 47 0.89 -4.88 8.00
C ARG A 47 -0.52 -5.33 8.41
N GLY A 48 -1.54 -4.73 7.80
CA GLY A 48 -2.93 -5.08 8.06
C GLY A 48 -3.91 -4.34 7.17
N ILE A 49 -5.13 -4.89 7.10
CA ILE A 49 -6.28 -4.32 6.41
C ILE A 49 -7.43 -4.30 7.42
N GLY A 50 -8.06 -3.14 7.64
CA GLY A 50 -9.17 -3.02 8.58
C GLY A 50 -9.33 -1.61 9.13
N LYS A 51 -9.53 -1.48 10.45
CA LYS A 51 -9.69 -0.18 11.10
C LYS A 51 -8.38 0.31 11.72
N ALA A 52 -7.87 1.43 11.22
CA ALA A 52 -6.72 2.12 11.78
C ALA A 52 -7.13 3.23 12.77
N GLY A 53 -6.18 3.67 13.60
CA GLY A 53 -6.34 4.85 14.45
C GLY A 53 -5.65 4.72 15.79
N ASN A 54 -6.21 5.39 16.80
CA ASN A 54 -5.69 5.37 18.15
C ASN A 54 -6.56 4.48 19.05
N PRO A 55 -6.06 3.33 19.52
CA PRO A 55 -6.84 2.46 20.40
C PRO A 55 -7.14 3.08 21.78
N ASP A 56 -6.43 4.14 22.17
CA ASP A 56 -6.63 4.80 23.47
C ASP A 56 -7.94 5.61 23.52
N VAL A 57 -8.47 6.00 22.36
CA VAL A 57 -9.68 6.85 22.25
C VAL A 57 -10.68 6.39 21.18
N MET A 58 -10.40 5.27 20.48
CA MET A 58 -11.26 4.72 19.43
C MET A 58 -11.46 3.22 19.64
N ASP A 59 -12.72 2.78 19.75
CA ASP A 59 -13.03 1.35 19.86
C ASP A 59 -12.70 0.59 18.56
N GLY A 60 -12.29 -0.67 18.68
CA GLY A 60 -12.16 -1.58 17.54
C GLY A 60 -11.01 -1.28 16.56
N VAL A 61 -10.05 -0.44 16.95
CA VAL A 61 -8.79 -0.31 16.19
C VAL A 61 -8.06 -1.67 16.24
N HIS A 62 -7.68 -2.20 15.08
CA HIS A 62 -6.96 -3.48 15.03
C HIS A 62 -5.56 -3.31 15.64
N ALA A 63 -5.09 -4.31 16.38
CA ALA A 63 -3.83 -4.24 17.16
C ALA A 63 -2.59 -3.88 16.31
N ASN A 64 -2.57 -4.28 15.04
CA ASN A 64 -1.48 -4.01 14.10
C ASN A 64 -1.72 -2.76 13.23
N MET A 65 -2.71 -1.92 13.57
CA MET A 65 -3.17 -0.78 12.76
C MET A 65 -3.15 0.54 13.55
N VAL A 66 -2.24 0.65 14.52
CA VAL A 66 -2.09 1.87 15.33
C VAL A 66 -1.41 2.96 14.50
N VAL A 67 -2.05 4.12 14.44
CA VAL A 67 -1.49 5.34 13.85
C VAL A 67 -0.80 6.13 14.96
N GLY A 68 0.46 6.50 14.77
CA GLY A 68 1.22 7.27 15.76
C GLY A 68 2.04 8.39 15.13
N VAL A 69 2.96 8.95 15.91
CA VAL A 69 3.80 10.09 15.50
C VAL A 69 4.68 9.78 14.29
N SER A 70 5.04 8.50 14.07
CA SER A 70 5.87 8.05 12.96
C SER A 70 5.07 7.56 11.74
N THR A 71 3.75 7.76 11.71
CA THR A 71 2.89 7.28 10.63
C THR A 71 2.59 8.40 9.62
N GLU A 72 3.01 8.21 8.37
CA GLU A 72 2.58 9.01 7.24
C GLU A 72 1.16 8.61 6.77
N VAL A 73 0.43 9.52 6.14
CA VAL A 73 -0.95 9.33 5.71
C VAL A 73 -1.10 9.54 4.21
N ILE A 74 -1.72 8.57 3.54
CA ILE A 74 -2.20 8.68 2.16
C ILE A 74 -3.73 8.67 2.19
N ALA A 75 -4.35 9.73 1.67
CA ALA A 75 -5.81 9.82 1.58
C ALA A 75 -6.35 8.89 0.47
N GLY A 76 -6.98 7.78 0.86
CA GLY A 76 -7.60 6.82 -0.06
C GLY A 76 -9.10 7.06 -0.28
N GLU A 77 -9.73 8.00 0.43
CA GLU A 77 -11.14 8.34 0.21
C GLU A 77 -11.42 8.75 -1.24
N GLY A 78 -12.51 8.20 -1.80
CA GLY A 78 -12.90 8.43 -3.20
C GLY A 78 -12.02 7.74 -4.23
N SER A 79 -10.96 7.02 -3.82
CA SER A 79 -10.05 6.28 -4.69
C SER A 79 -10.21 4.78 -4.54
N ILE A 80 -9.77 4.04 -5.57
CA ILE A 80 -9.68 2.58 -5.57
C ILE A 80 -8.23 2.17 -5.33
N LEU A 81 -8.02 1.22 -4.42
CA LEU A 81 -6.74 0.56 -4.19
C LEU A 81 -6.76 -0.83 -4.82
N THR A 82 -5.71 -1.16 -5.57
CA THR A 82 -5.49 -2.47 -6.19
C THR A 82 -4.07 -2.94 -5.91
N ALA A 83 -3.81 -4.23 -6.04
CA ALA A 83 -2.44 -4.73 -6.11
C ALA A 83 -1.77 -4.21 -7.41
N GLY A 84 -0.46 -4.00 -7.36
CA GLY A 84 0.30 -3.70 -8.57
C GLY A 84 0.29 -4.90 -9.53
N ALA A 85 0.17 -4.64 -10.83
CA ALA A 85 0.03 -5.69 -11.83
C ALA A 85 1.35 -6.45 -12.06
N ILE A 86 1.23 -7.71 -12.45
CA ILE A 86 2.33 -8.60 -12.80
C ILE A 86 2.24 -8.91 -14.30
N ASP A 87 3.21 -8.46 -15.07
CA ASP A 87 3.36 -8.87 -16.47
C ASP A 87 4.35 -10.04 -16.55
N SER A 88 3.88 -11.17 -17.07
CA SER A 88 4.63 -12.42 -17.11
C SER A 88 5.29 -12.71 -18.45
N HIS A 89 5.12 -11.84 -19.45
CA HIS A 89 5.62 -12.06 -20.80
C HIS A 89 6.19 -10.78 -21.40
N VAL A 90 7.22 -10.23 -20.75
CA VAL A 90 7.90 -9.03 -21.25
C VAL A 90 9.14 -9.38 -22.04
N HIS A 91 9.28 -8.72 -23.19
CA HIS A 91 10.51 -8.72 -23.98
C HIS A 91 11.34 -7.50 -23.59
N PHE A 92 12.53 -7.70 -23.04
CA PHE A 92 13.42 -6.62 -22.59
C PHE A 92 14.16 -5.95 -23.76
N ILE A 93 13.39 -5.31 -24.65
CA ILE A 93 13.88 -4.68 -25.88
C ILE A 93 14.58 -3.35 -25.59
N CYS A 94 13.99 -2.54 -24.70
CA CYS A 94 14.52 -1.23 -24.34
C CYS A 94 14.18 -0.88 -22.89
N PRO A 95 15.02 -0.08 -22.19
CA PRO A 95 14.76 0.29 -20.81
C PRO A 95 13.51 1.19 -20.64
N GLN A 96 13.11 1.93 -21.67
CA GLN A 96 11.95 2.83 -21.62
C GLN A 96 10.63 2.10 -21.36
N LEU A 97 10.52 0.83 -21.73
CA LEU A 97 9.32 0.03 -21.46
C LEU A 97 9.02 -0.04 -19.95
N VAL A 98 10.03 0.05 -19.09
CA VAL A 98 9.86 0.00 -17.63
C VAL A 98 9.09 1.22 -17.13
N GLU A 99 9.33 2.40 -17.72
CA GLU A 99 8.59 3.63 -17.40
C GLU A 99 7.11 3.52 -17.81
N HIS A 100 6.84 2.91 -18.98
CA HIS A 100 5.48 2.65 -19.42
C HIS A 100 4.77 1.60 -18.55
N ALA A 101 5.49 0.55 -18.13
CA ALA A 101 4.96 -0.46 -17.25
C ALA A 101 4.49 0.15 -15.91
N ILE A 102 5.37 0.88 -15.21
CA ILE A 102 5.00 1.48 -13.93
C ILE A 102 3.91 2.55 -14.06
N ALA A 103 3.93 3.35 -15.14
CA ALA A 103 2.90 4.36 -15.41
C ALA A 103 1.50 3.77 -15.65
N SER A 104 1.42 2.51 -16.09
CA SER A 104 0.17 1.77 -16.26
C SER A 104 -0.26 0.93 -15.05
N GLY A 105 0.54 0.94 -13.97
CA GLY A 105 0.27 0.20 -12.73
C GLY A 105 0.91 -1.19 -12.66
N ILE A 106 1.81 -1.55 -13.57
CA ILE A 106 2.61 -2.78 -13.49
C ILE A 106 3.80 -2.54 -12.56
N THR A 107 3.87 -3.30 -11.47
CA THR A 107 4.95 -3.22 -10.48
C THR A 107 5.89 -4.42 -10.51
N THR A 108 5.59 -5.43 -11.34
CA THR A 108 6.41 -6.62 -11.48
C THR A 108 6.44 -7.06 -12.94
N ILE A 109 7.66 -7.31 -13.42
CA ILE A 109 7.91 -7.74 -14.78
C ILE A 109 8.72 -9.03 -14.75
N VAL A 110 8.22 -10.06 -15.44
CA VAL A 110 8.91 -11.33 -15.68
C VAL A 110 9.03 -11.51 -17.20
N GLY A 111 10.21 -11.89 -17.66
CA GLY A 111 10.50 -11.88 -19.09
C GLY A 111 11.94 -12.22 -19.42
N GLY A 112 12.34 -11.89 -20.65
CA GLY A 112 13.69 -12.12 -21.16
C GLY A 112 14.03 -11.17 -22.30
N GLY A 113 15.31 -11.08 -22.64
CA GLY A 113 15.80 -10.19 -23.70
C GLY A 113 17.12 -9.53 -23.31
N THR A 114 17.87 -9.12 -24.33
CA THR A 114 19.17 -8.46 -24.15
C THR A 114 19.23 -7.13 -24.89
N GLY A 115 18.09 -6.45 -24.99
CA GLY A 115 17.94 -5.25 -25.81
C GLY A 115 17.42 -5.54 -27.22
N PRO A 116 17.70 -4.69 -28.22
CA PRO A 116 17.05 -4.72 -29.54
C PRO A 116 17.63 -5.77 -30.51
N ALA A 117 18.14 -6.90 -30.00
CA ALA A 117 18.63 -7.98 -30.83
C ALA A 117 17.45 -8.78 -31.42
N THR A 118 17.58 -9.32 -32.64
CA THR A 118 16.52 -10.09 -33.33
C THR A 118 15.97 -11.28 -32.53
N GLY A 119 16.77 -11.83 -31.60
CA GLY A 119 16.34 -12.94 -30.73
C GLY A 119 15.56 -12.50 -29.49
N THR A 120 15.42 -11.20 -29.25
CA THR A 120 14.48 -10.63 -28.27
C THR A 120 13.17 -10.38 -28.97
#